data_AF-A0A914HWB3-F1
#
_entry.id   AF-A0A914HWB3-F1
#
_cell.length_a   1.000
_cell.length_b   1.000
_cell.length_c   1.000
_cell.angle_alpha   90.00
_cell.angle_beta   90.00
_cell.angle_gamma   90.00
#
_symmetry.space_group_name_H-M   'P 1'
#
loop_
_entity.id
_entity.type
_entity.pdbx_description
1 polymer ?
#
loop_
_entity_poly.entity_id
_entity_poly.type
_entity_poly.pdbx_seq_one_letter_code
_entity_poly.pdbx_strand_id
1 'polypeptide(L)' 'MKGRHPFAFMPFSAGSRNCIGQRFALLEEKTMLVWILRNFRVKSIHRRDQIGLKPELVLRPATEIALKLTPRL' A
#
# COMPACT_ATOMS: atom_id res chain seq x y z
N MET A 1 -8.97 4.62 -16.27
CA MET A 1 -10.04 4.21 -15.33
C MET A 1 -11.39 3.98 -16.03
N LYS A 2 -11.44 3.56 -17.30
CA LYS A 2 -12.71 3.13 -17.94
C LYS A 2 -12.98 1.66 -17.58
N GLY A 3 -14.21 1.32 -17.18
CA GLY A 3 -14.64 -0.06 -16.92
C GLY A 3 -14.44 -0.60 -15.49
N ARG A 4 -14.01 0.22 -14.52
CA ARG A 4 -13.90 -0.21 -13.12
C ARG A 4 -15.16 0.20 -12.35
N HIS A 5 -15.73 -0.72 -11.57
CA HIS A 5 -16.94 -0.44 -10.79
C HIS A 5 -16.74 0.79 -9.87
N PRO A 6 -17.75 1.68 -9.70
CA PRO A 6 -17.61 2.89 -8.88
C PRO A 6 -17.16 2.61 -7.43
N PHE A 7 -17.51 1.44 -6.90
CA PHE A 7 -17.15 1.02 -5.54
C PHE A 7 -15.97 0.03 -5.48
N ALA A 8 -15.15 -0.07 -6.53
CA ALA A 8 -13.99 -0.97 -6.55
C ALA A 8 -12.84 -0.52 -5.62
N PHE A 9 -12.92 0.68 -5.03
CA PHE A 9 -11.91 1.21 -4.13
C PHE A 9 -12.56 1.78 -2.87
N MET A 10 -12.60 0.98 -1.81
CA MET A 10 -13.18 1.34 -0.51
C MET A 10 -12.27 0.92 0.67
N PRO A 11 -10.99 1.34 0.71
CA PRO A 11 -10.04 0.89 1.73
C PRO A 11 -10.27 1.51 3.12
N PHE A 12 -11.09 2.56 3.21
CA PHE A 12 -11.38 3.30 4.45
C PHE A 12 -12.87 3.21 4.85
N SER A 13 -13.56 2.17 4.37
CA SER A 13 -15.02 2.03 4.47
C SER A 13 -15.77 3.20 3.83
N ALA A 14 -17.08 3.33 4.09
CA ALA A 14 -17.94 4.39 3.57
C ALA A 14 -18.99 4.80 4.61
N GLY A 15 -19.64 5.96 4.40
CA GLY A 15 -20.70 6.47 5.26
C GLY A 15 -20.20 7.15 6.54
N SER A 16 -21.09 7.29 7.53
CA SER A 16 -20.82 8.00 8.79
C SER A 16 -19.78 7.32 9.70
N ARG A 17 -19.47 6.06 9.43
CA ARG A 17 -18.44 5.26 10.13
C ARG A 17 -17.24 4.93 9.23
N ASN A 18 -16.94 5.80 8.24
CA ASN A 18 -15.69 5.70 7.52
C ASN A 18 -14.50 6.06 8.42
N CYS A 19 -13.28 5.75 7.97
CA CYS A 19 -12.08 6.08 8.74
C CYS A 19 -11.93 7.61 8.89
N ILE A 20 -11.99 8.09 10.12
CA ILE A 20 -11.73 9.51 10.46
C ILE A 20 -10.33 9.97 10.01
N GLY A 21 -9.37 9.04 9.98
CA GLY A 21 -7.99 9.28 9.55
C GLY A 21 -7.76 9.22 8.04
N GLN A 22 -8.77 8.99 7.20
CA GLN A 22 -8.60 8.75 5.75
C GLN A 22 -7.78 9.83 5.05
N ARG A 23 -8.04 11.12 5.36
CA ARG A 23 -7.33 12.23 4.72
C ARG A 23 -5.84 12.26 5.11
N PHE A 24 -5.56 12.02 6.38
CA PHE A 24 -4.20 11.97 6.91
C PHE A 24 -3.44 10.78 6.33
N ALA A 25 -4.02 9.57 6.38
CA ALA A 25 -3.41 8.35 5.86
C ALA A 25 -3.04 8.47 4.37
N LEU A 26 -3.92 9.04 3.54
CA LEU A 26 -3.64 9.26 2.13
C LEU A 26 -2.52 10.29 1.89
N LEU A 27 -2.42 11.33 2.73
CA LEU A 27 -1.37 12.33 2.61
C LEU A 27 -0.02 11.72 3.01
N GLU A 28 0.01 11.01 4.13
CA GLU A 28 1.20 10.32 4.64
C GLU A 28 1.71 9.28 3.64
N GLU A 29 0.84 8.39 3.15
CA GLU A 29 1.18 7.35 2.17
C GLU A 29 1.78 7.97 0.90
N LYS A 30 1.13 9.00 0.33
CA LYS A 30 1.64 9.67 -0.87
C LYS A 30 2.98 10.35 -0.63
N THR A 31 3.13 11.02 0.51
CA THR A 31 4.37 11.73 0.84
C THR A 31 5.54 10.76 0.96
N MET A 32 5.36 9.66 1.69
CA MET A 32 6.36 8.60 1.81
C MET A 32 6.69 7.97 0.45
N LEU A 33 5.66 7.60 -0.33
CA LEU A 33 5.88 6.99 -1.65
C LEU A 33 6.62 7.94 -2.60
N VAL A 34 6.28 9.22 -2.64
CA VAL A 34 6.97 10.21 -3.46
C VAL A 34 8.43 10.32 -3.04
N TRP A 35 8.73 10.40 -1.75
CA TRP A 35 10.10 10.46 -1.27
C TRP A 35 10.89 9.19 -1.64
N ILE A 36 10.34 8.01 -1.41
CA ILE A 36 11.00 6.74 -1.74
C ILE A 36 11.26 6.65 -3.25
N LEU A 37 10.25 6.90 -4.09
CA LEU A 37 10.35 6.73 -5.54
C LEU A 37 11.23 7.79 -6.23
N ARG A 38 11.37 8.97 -5.63
CA ARG A 38 12.30 10.01 -6.10
C ARG A 38 13.76 9.66 -5.81
N ASN A 39 14.03 9.03 -4.68
CA ASN A 39 15.40 8.79 -4.21
C ASN A 39 15.90 7.37 -4.50
N PHE A 40 15.02 6.40 -4.73
CA PHE A 40 15.39 5.00 -4.89
C PHE A 40 14.65 4.32 -6.05
N ARG A 41 15.33 3.38 -6.70
CA ARG A 41 14.69 2.31 -7.46
C ARG A 41 14.40 1.16 -6.49
N VAL A 42 13.14 0.74 -6.45
CA VAL A 42 12.63 -0.29 -5.54
C VAL A 42 12.37 -1.58 -6.32
N LYS A 43 12.94 -2.71 -5.85
CA LYS A 43 12.67 -4.04 -6.44
C LYS A 43 12.32 -5.03 -5.34
N SER A 44 11.23 -5.78 -5.52
CA SER A 44 10.90 -6.91 -4.63
C SER A 44 11.86 -8.07 -4.85
N ILE A 45 12.25 -8.73 -3.77
CA ILE A 45 13.00 -10.01 -3.83
C ILE A 45 12.02 -11.19 -4.01
N HIS A 46 10.78 -11.03 -3.53
CA HIS A 46 9.73 -12.04 -3.62
C HIS A 46 8.84 -11.83 -4.83
N ARG A 47 8.38 -12.94 -5.43
CA ARG A 47 7.27 -12.93 -6.40
C ARG A 47 5.94 -12.72 -5.69
N ARG A 48 4.94 -12.20 -6.40
CA ARG A 48 3.64 -11.84 -5.82
C ARG A 48 2.90 -13.03 -5.20
N ASP A 49 3.00 -14.21 -5.82
CA ASP A 49 2.41 -15.47 -5.37
C ASP A 49 3.08 -16.04 -4.11
N GLN A 50 4.27 -15.57 -3.76
CA GLN A 50 4.97 -15.96 -2.53
C GLN A 50 4.56 -15.11 -1.31
N ILE A 51 3.83 -14.01 -1.53
CA ILE A 51 3.39 -13.11 -0.46
C ILE A 51 2.01 -13.56 0.03
N GLY A 52 2.00 -14.39 1.08
CA GLY A 52 0.80 -14.81 1.78
C GLY A 52 0.24 -13.71 2.69
N LEU A 53 -1.05 -13.81 3.02
CA LEU A 53 -1.74 -12.93 3.95
C LEU A 53 -2.03 -13.68 5.27
N LYS A 54 -1.84 -13.00 6.39
CA LYS A 54 -2.14 -13.51 7.73
C LYS A 54 -3.29 -12.68 8.33
N PRO A 55 -4.44 -13.31 8.63
CA PRO A 55 -5.55 -12.63 9.28
C PRO A 55 -5.26 -12.50 10.77
N GLU A 56 -4.86 -11.31 11.19
CA GLU A 56 -4.74 -10.92 12.61
C GLU A 56 -5.74 -9.78 12.90
N LEU A 57 -5.51 -8.99 13.96
CA LEU A 57 -6.31 -7.79 14.25
C LEU A 57 -6.36 -6.83 13.04
N VAL A 58 -5.25 -6.73 12.31
CA VAL A 58 -5.16 -6.10 10.99
C VAL A 58 -4.57 -7.12 10.02
N LEU A 59 -4.84 -6.95 8.72
CA LEU A 59 -4.24 -7.81 7.70
C LEU A 59 -2.72 -7.59 7.66
N ARG A 60 -1.96 -8.65 7.83
CA ARG A 60 -0.48 -8.62 7.79
C ARG A 60 0.06 -9.56 6.72
N PRO A 61 1.28 -9.36 6.24
CA PRO A 61 1.94 -10.38 5.44
C PRO A 61 2.25 -11.60 6.31
N ALA A 62 2.10 -12.80 5.74
CA ALA A 62 2.39 -14.07 6.42
C ALA A 62 3.89 -14.32 6.60
N THR A 63 4.71 -13.66 5.78
CA THR A 63 6.18 -13.73 5.79
C THR A 63 6.76 -12.33 5.70
N GLU A 64 8.05 -12.20 6.00
CA GLU A 64 8.77 -10.96 5.71
C GLU A 64 8.71 -10.61 4.21
N ILE A 65 8.64 -9.30 3.91
CA ILE A 65 8.72 -8.77 2.54
C ILE A 65 10.04 -8.02 2.40
N ALA A 66 11.06 -8.70 1.90
CA ALA A 66 12.36 -8.08 1.67
C ALA A 66 12.40 -7.29 0.34
N LEU A 67 12.96 -6.08 0.39
CA LEU A 67 13.09 -5.17 -0.75
C LEU A 67 14.56 -4.82 -1.02
N LYS A 68 14.92 -4.72 -2.29
CA LYS A 68 16.18 -4.14 -2.74
C LYS A 68 15.96 -2.67 -3.12
N LEU A 69 16.66 -1.77 -2.42
CA LEU A 69 16.69 -0.35 -2.72
C LEU A 69 18.03 0.02 -3.34
N THR A 70 18.01 0.72 -4.47
CA THR A 70 19.23 1.30 -5.07
C THR A 70 19.01 2.80 -5.28
N PRO A 71 19.94 3.68 -4.87
CA PRO A 71 19.81 5.13 -5.10
C PRO A 71 19.49 5.47 -6.56
N ARG A 72 18.62 6.45 -6.75
CA ARG A 72 18.27 6.99 -8.06
C ARG A 72 19.17 8.20 -8.32
N LEU A 73 20.17 8.01 -9.18
CA LEU A 73 20.96 9.09 -9.77
C LEU A 73 20.08 10.00 -10.63
#